data_AF-A0A852YEZ3-F1
#
_entry.id   AF-A0A852YEZ3-F1
#
_cell.length_a   1.000
_cell.length_b   1.000
_cell.length_c   1.000
_cell.angle_alpha   90.00
_cell.angle_beta   90.00
_cell.angle_gamma   90.00
#
_symmetry.space_group_name_H-M   'P 1'
#
loop_
_entity.id
_entity.type
_entity.pdbx_description
1 polymer ?
#
loop_
_entity_poly.entity_id
_entity_poly.type
_entity_poly.pdbx_seq_one_letter_code
_entity_poly.pdbx_strand_id
1 'polypeptide(L)'
;MSLTIEMLFPEIANLHGDNANIDYLAQCRPDARVVRTGLTDRPAFVDGPVDLLYLGPLTERGQLLAIQHLRPHVERLVELIDAGTPVLFTHNALEVLGTRIRNDEMGYDEAGLGVLELESTLSMLGRYSGKVMGVVPEAGSEHPLVGYKSQFSMVTAADSLPGFLTAERGIGRNTHTAVEGVRRGGLLGTSLIGPVLVNNPHFTRALLGKLDPHTEPTLAHESLALAAYDQRLADFRDERRWHPFETVRP
;
A
#
# COMPACT_ATOMS: atom_id res chain seq x y z
N MET A 1 24.52 10.82 -1.26
CA MET A 1 23.41 11.51 -0.55
C MET A 1 22.72 10.47 0.31
N SER A 2 22.22 10.83 1.50
CA SER A 2 21.50 9.86 2.35
C SER A 2 20.06 9.69 1.85
N LEU A 3 19.63 8.44 1.70
CA LEU A 3 18.27 8.06 1.31
C LEU A 3 17.25 8.71 2.24
N THR A 4 16.25 9.41 1.71
CA THR A 4 15.18 10.07 2.46
C THR A 4 13.86 9.31 2.28
N ILE A 5 13.29 8.84 3.39
CA ILE A 5 11.96 8.22 3.45
C ILE A 5 11.02 9.21 4.12
N GLU A 6 10.00 9.67 3.41
CA GLU A 6 8.93 10.46 4.00
C GLU A 6 7.72 9.59 4.34
N MET A 7 7.30 9.66 5.61
CA MET A 7 6.10 9.04 6.14
C MET A 7 5.08 10.14 6.45
N LEU A 8 3.95 10.09 5.73
CA LEU A 8 2.86 11.06 5.87
C LEU A 8 1.94 10.69 7.04
N PHE A 9 1.68 11.68 7.89
CA PHE A 9 0.66 11.70 8.94
C PHE A 9 0.70 10.50 9.92
N PRO A 10 1.88 10.07 10.43
CA PRO A 10 2.03 8.87 11.26
C PRO A 10 1.18 8.84 12.55
N GLU A 11 0.70 9.99 13.01
CA GLU A 11 -0.18 10.12 14.17
C GLU A 11 -1.63 9.72 13.90
N ILE A 12 -2.08 9.78 12.63
CA ILE A 12 -3.42 9.33 12.21
C ILE A 12 -3.40 8.14 11.25
N ALA A 13 -2.27 7.90 10.57
CA ALA A 13 -2.06 6.84 9.58
C ALA A 13 -1.39 5.60 10.21
N ASN A 14 -1.92 5.10 11.33
CA ASN A 14 -1.24 4.12 12.21
C ASN A 14 -2.06 2.87 12.55
N LEU A 15 -3.09 2.56 11.76
CA LEU A 15 -3.87 1.34 11.97
C LEU A 15 -3.05 0.08 11.64
N HIS A 16 -3.49 -1.06 12.17
CA HIS A 16 -2.98 -2.40 11.79
C HIS A 16 -1.47 -2.64 11.93
N GLY A 17 -0.74 -1.77 12.65
CA GLY A 17 0.71 -1.89 12.82
C GLY A 17 1.51 -1.48 11.57
N ASP A 18 0.89 -0.78 10.62
CA ASP A 18 1.49 -0.43 9.33
C ASP A 18 2.73 0.45 9.43
N ASN A 19 2.86 1.24 10.49
CA ASN A 19 4.08 2.03 10.76
C ASN A 19 5.35 1.16 10.80
N ALA A 20 5.21 -0.13 11.14
CA ALA A 20 6.31 -1.09 11.12
C ALA A 20 6.92 -1.28 9.71
N ASN A 21 6.22 -0.92 8.62
CA ASN A 21 6.82 -0.86 7.29
C ASN A 21 8.03 0.10 7.27
N ILE A 22 7.85 1.31 7.79
CA ILE A 22 8.90 2.34 7.81
C ILE A 22 9.94 2.05 8.89
N ASP A 23 9.51 1.58 10.06
CA ASP A 23 10.45 1.18 11.12
C ASP A 23 11.33 0.01 10.68
N TYR A 24 10.81 -0.92 9.87
CA TYR A 24 11.59 -2.02 9.30
C TYR A 24 12.56 -1.53 8.23
N LEU A 25 12.14 -0.61 7.34
CA LEU A 25 13.05 0.01 6.38
C LEU A 25 14.19 0.78 7.06
N ALA A 26 13.90 1.48 8.17
CA ALA A 26 14.91 2.17 8.96
C ALA A 26 15.93 1.21 9.62
N GLN A 27 15.51 -0.01 9.97
CA GLN A 27 16.44 -1.06 10.43
C GLN A 27 17.27 -1.64 9.27
N CYS A 28 16.67 -1.80 8.09
CA CYS A 28 17.37 -2.27 6.88
C CYS A 28 18.38 -1.23 6.37
N ARG A 29 18.07 0.07 6.55
CA ARG A 29 18.89 1.22 6.16
C ARG A 29 19.02 2.24 7.29
N PRO A 30 19.88 1.97 8.28
CA PRO A 30 20.07 2.87 9.43
C PRO A 30 20.61 4.26 9.08
N ASP A 31 21.21 4.40 7.89
CA ASP A 31 21.70 5.65 7.31
C ASP A 31 20.59 6.47 6.60
N ALA A 32 19.40 5.90 6.41
CA ALA A 32 18.28 6.59 5.82
C ALA A 32 17.73 7.66 6.77
N ARG A 33 17.42 8.84 6.20
CA ARG A 33 16.71 9.90 6.89
C ARG A 33 15.21 9.64 6.81
N VAL A 34 14.59 9.29 7.92
CA VAL A 34 13.14 9.17 8.03
C VAL A 34 12.53 10.52 8.42
N VAL A 35 11.74 11.11 7.52
CA VAL A 35 10.93 12.31 7.77
C VAL A 35 9.53 11.87 8.14
N ARG A 36 9.06 12.26 9.33
CA ARG A 36 7.71 12.01 9.81
C ARG A 36 6.93 13.31 9.73
N THR A 37 6.14 13.47 8.67
CA THR A 37 5.38 14.70 8.38
C THR A 37 4.04 14.64 9.12
N GLY A 38 3.83 15.52 10.10
CA GLY A 38 2.54 15.63 10.81
C GLY A 38 1.50 16.43 10.02
N LEU A 39 0.25 16.40 10.49
CA LEU A 39 -0.90 17.14 9.95
C LEU A 39 -0.78 18.67 10.03
N THR A 40 0.20 19.18 10.76
CA THR A 40 0.50 20.61 10.85
C THR A 40 1.73 21.01 10.05
N ASP A 41 2.42 20.03 9.47
CA ASP A 41 3.67 20.23 8.76
C ASP A 41 3.42 20.26 7.26
N ARG A 42 4.20 21.07 6.56
CA ARG A 42 4.24 20.99 5.10
C ARG A 42 4.96 19.70 4.69
N PRO A 43 4.41 18.88 3.77
CA PRO A 43 5.08 17.66 3.35
C PRO A 43 6.44 17.93 2.70
N ALA A 44 7.45 17.13 3.05
CA ALA A 44 8.83 17.34 2.61
C ALA A 44 8.99 17.13 1.10
N PHE A 45 8.22 16.24 0.47
CA PHE A 45 8.20 16.03 -0.98
C PHE A 45 7.80 17.28 -1.77
N VAL A 46 7.17 18.26 -1.11
CA VAL A 46 6.82 19.54 -1.69
C VAL A 46 8.05 20.43 -1.85
N ASP A 47 8.98 20.38 -0.90
CA ASP A 47 10.12 21.29 -0.84
C ASP A 47 11.41 20.67 -1.42
N GLY A 48 11.45 19.35 -1.62
CA GLY A 48 12.61 18.68 -2.19
C GLY A 48 12.33 17.24 -2.61
N PRO A 49 13.34 16.56 -3.18
CA PRO A 49 13.25 15.15 -3.51
C PRO A 49 13.16 14.29 -2.23
N VAL A 50 12.36 13.24 -2.31
CA VAL A 50 12.33 12.11 -1.37
C VAL A 50 12.51 10.83 -2.16
N ASP A 51 13.12 9.81 -1.58
CA ASP A 51 13.40 8.53 -2.25
C ASP A 51 12.23 7.55 -2.07
N LEU A 52 11.48 7.67 -0.98
CA LEU A 52 10.23 6.95 -0.74
C LEU A 52 9.20 7.88 -0.10
N LEU A 53 7.99 7.93 -0.65
CA LEU A 53 6.82 8.52 0.00
C LEU A 53 5.88 7.41 0.47
N TYR A 54 5.49 7.43 1.74
CA TYR A 54 4.62 6.42 2.33
C TYR A 54 3.40 7.03 3.02
N LEU A 55 2.24 6.42 2.83
CA LEU A 55 1.02 6.68 3.60
C LEU A 55 0.39 5.37 4.06
N GLY A 56 0.20 5.26 5.37
CA GLY A 56 -0.42 4.12 6.05
C GLY A 56 -1.96 4.21 6.10
N PRO A 57 -2.63 3.13 6.54
CA PRO A 57 -4.08 3.09 6.74
C PRO A 57 -4.56 4.17 7.69
N LEU A 58 -5.73 4.72 7.37
CA LEU A 58 -6.35 5.85 8.06
C LEU A 58 -7.76 5.44 8.55
N THR A 59 -8.28 6.15 9.55
CA THR A 59 -9.74 6.17 9.76
C THR A 59 -10.40 6.96 8.63
N GLU A 60 -11.72 6.87 8.46
CA GLU A 60 -12.45 7.64 7.43
C GLU A 60 -12.24 9.15 7.64
N ARG A 61 -12.28 9.61 8.89
CA ARG A 61 -11.92 11.00 9.24
C ARG A 61 -10.46 11.32 8.91
N GLY A 62 -9.57 10.34 9.09
CA GLY A 62 -8.15 10.47 8.73
C GLY A 62 -7.94 10.62 7.22
N GLN A 63 -8.67 9.86 6.39
CA GLN A 63 -8.63 10.00 4.92
C GLN A 63 -9.04 11.42 4.51
N LEU A 64 -10.11 11.96 5.10
CA LEU A 64 -10.54 13.34 4.85
C LEU A 64 -9.49 14.39 5.21
N LEU A 65 -8.85 14.25 6.37
CA LEU A 65 -7.78 15.15 6.80
C LEU A 65 -6.57 15.05 5.86
N ALA A 66 -6.17 13.84 5.47
CA ALA A 66 -5.09 13.61 4.52
C ALA A 66 -5.41 14.24 3.15
N ILE A 67 -6.63 14.04 2.64
CA ILE A 67 -7.11 14.67 1.40
C ILE A 67 -7.02 16.19 1.49
N GLN A 68 -7.56 16.78 2.56
CA GLN A 68 -7.53 18.24 2.76
C GLN A 68 -6.10 18.77 2.76
N HIS A 69 -5.18 18.08 3.42
CA HIS A 69 -3.79 18.49 3.54
C HIS A 69 -2.98 18.30 2.25
N LEU A 70 -3.25 17.24 1.49
CA LEU A 70 -2.54 16.94 0.25
C LEU A 70 -3.12 17.69 -0.96
N ARG A 71 -4.37 18.19 -0.89
CA ARG A 71 -5.04 18.89 -1.99
C ARG A 71 -4.24 20.06 -2.59
N PRO A 72 -3.59 20.93 -1.80
CA PRO A 72 -2.75 22.01 -2.34
C PRO A 72 -1.47 21.53 -3.05
N HIS A 73 -1.14 20.23 -2.95
CA HIS A 73 0.11 19.64 -3.40
C HIS A 73 -0.10 18.52 -4.44
N VAL A 74 -1.31 18.38 -5.00
CA VAL A 74 -1.66 17.33 -5.96
C VAL A 74 -0.78 17.37 -7.20
N GLU A 75 -0.54 18.55 -7.78
CA GLU A 75 0.33 18.68 -8.96
C GLU A 75 1.72 18.12 -8.68
N ARG A 76 2.31 18.49 -7.53
CA ARG A 76 3.63 18.02 -7.13
C ARG A 76 3.65 16.51 -6.82
N LEU A 77 2.59 15.98 -6.22
CA LEU A 77 2.45 14.55 -5.97
C LEU A 77 2.39 13.77 -7.29
N VAL A 78 1.63 14.27 -8.28
CA VAL A 78 1.53 13.66 -9.61
C VAL A 78 2.88 13.68 -10.32
N GLU A 79 3.59 14.81 -10.32
CA GLU A 79 4.94 14.90 -10.87
C GLU A 79 5.89 13.86 -10.27
N LEU A 80 5.86 13.71 -8.93
CA LEU A 80 6.70 12.76 -8.22
C LEU A 80 6.39 11.31 -8.62
N ILE A 81 5.11 10.96 -8.69
CA ILE A 81 4.63 9.64 -9.13
C ILE A 81 5.06 9.37 -10.58
N ASP A 82 4.80 10.31 -11.49
CA ASP A 82 5.06 10.12 -12.91
C ASP A 82 6.56 10.13 -13.24
N ALA A 83 7.38 10.81 -12.42
CA ALA A 83 8.84 10.73 -12.48
C ALA A 83 9.42 9.39 -12.01
N GLY A 84 8.58 8.46 -11.52
CA GLY A 84 9.01 7.12 -11.11
C GLY A 84 9.50 7.01 -9.67
N THR A 85 9.40 8.09 -8.90
CA THR A 85 9.77 8.12 -7.48
C THR A 85 8.92 7.10 -6.71
N PRO A 86 9.52 6.18 -5.95
CA PRO A 86 8.77 5.21 -5.15
C PRO A 86 7.73 5.86 -4.23
N VAL A 87 6.46 5.49 -4.43
CA VAL A 87 5.35 5.85 -3.54
C VAL A 87 4.64 4.58 -3.12
N LEU A 88 4.45 4.35 -1.82
CA LEU A 88 3.77 3.18 -1.27
C LEU A 88 2.59 3.60 -0.39
N PHE A 89 1.37 3.37 -0.89
CA PHE A 89 0.14 3.65 -0.13
C PHE A 89 -0.52 2.32 0.23
N THR A 90 -0.83 2.13 1.51
CA THR A 90 -1.25 0.83 2.04
C THR A 90 -2.67 0.87 2.60
N HIS A 91 -3.37 -0.26 2.46
CA HIS A 91 -4.78 -0.43 2.80
C HIS A 91 -5.66 0.69 2.21
N ASN A 92 -6.57 1.29 3.00
CA ASN A 92 -7.47 2.33 2.53
C ASN A 92 -6.79 3.68 2.23
N ALA A 93 -5.48 3.82 2.47
CA ALA A 93 -4.74 5.02 2.09
C ALA A 93 -4.76 5.28 0.58
N LEU A 94 -4.80 4.22 -0.24
CA LEU A 94 -4.83 4.37 -1.70
C LEU A 94 -6.10 5.09 -2.19
N GLU A 95 -7.18 5.01 -1.42
CA GLU A 95 -8.49 5.59 -1.76
C GLU A 95 -8.44 7.13 -1.75
N VAL A 96 -7.54 7.71 -0.95
CA VAL A 96 -7.25 9.17 -0.92
C VAL A 96 -6.86 9.68 -2.31
N LEU A 97 -6.20 8.86 -3.13
CA LEU A 97 -5.77 9.22 -4.49
C LEU A 97 -6.93 9.21 -5.51
N GLY A 98 -8.07 8.63 -5.16
CA GLY A 98 -9.19 8.47 -6.08
C GLY A 98 -9.98 9.74 -6.32
N THR A 99 -10.99 9.62 -7.18
CA THR A 99 -11.96 10.68 -7.45
C THR A 99 -12.94 10.84 -6.29
N ARG A 100 -13.29 9.73 -5.61
CA ARG A 100 -14.42 9.71 -4.67
C ARG A 100 -14.31 8.63 -3.59
N ILE A 101 -14.77 8.94 -2.38
CA ILE A 101 -15.00 8.00 -1.27
C ILE A 101 -16.44 8.15 -0.80
N ARG A 102 -17.23 7.08 -0.83
CA ARG A 102 -18.66 7.07 -0.51
C ARG A 102 -18.98 6.05 0.57
N ASN A 103 -19.86 6.42 1.49
CA ASN A 103 -20.52 5.55 2.45
C ASN A 103 -22.00 5.92 2.50
N ASP A 104 -22.82 5.21 1.72
CA ASP A 104 -24.25 5.50 1.58
C ASP A 104 -25.01 5.31 2.91
N GLU A 105 -24.58 4.34 3.74
CA GLU A 105 -25.20 4.02 5.03
C GLU A 105 -24.96 5.12 6.08
N MET A 106 -23.79 5.77 6.03
CA MET A 106 -23.42 6.89 6.91
C MET A 106 -23.73 8.26 6.29
N GLY A 107 -24.26 8.30 5.05
CA GLY A 107 -24.62 9.52 4.34
C GLY A 107 -23.44 10.40 3.97
N TYR A 108 -22.25 9.82 3.76
CA TYR A 108 -21.04 10.54 3.41
C TYR A 108 -20.59 10.22 1.99
N ASP A 109 -20.16 11.25 1.27
CA ASP A 109 -19.81 11.17 -0.14
C ASP A 109 -18.88 12.33 -0.52
N GLU A 110 -17.58 12.08 -0.58
CA GLU A 110 -16.63 13.17 -0.79
C GLU A 110 -15.53 12.89 -1.80
N ALA A 111 -15.03 14.01 -2.33
CA ALA A 111 -14.02 14.03 -3.35
C ALA A 111 -12.65 13.69 -2.77
N GLY A 112 -11.98 12.70 -3.38
CA GLY A 112 -10.57 12.44 -3.13
C GLY A 112 -9.66 13.49 -3.78
N LEU A 113 -8.40 13.11 -4.01
CA LEU A 113 -7.42 13.96 -4.69
C LEU A 113 -7.58 13.98 -6.22
N GLY A 114 -8.29 13.01 -6.80
CA GLY A 114 -8.49 12.92 -8.25
C GLY A 114 -7.22 12.56 -9.04
N VAL A 115 -6.23 11.94 -8.38
CA VAL A 115 -4.99 11.48 -9.01
C VAL A 115 -5.22 10.23 -9.85
N LEU A 116 -6.19 9.40 -9.47
CA LEU A 116 -6.56 8.16 -10.15
C LEU A 116 -8.07 8.13 -10.38
N GLU A 117 -8.48 7.58 -11.53
CA GLU A 117 -9.88 7.26 -11.82
C GLU A 117 -10.31 5.99 -11.05
N LEU A 118 -10.47 6.15 -9.74
CA LEU A 118 -10.98 5.13 -8.83
C LEU A 118 -12.00 5.74 -7.85
N GLU A 119 -13.04 4.98 -7.57
CA GLU A 119 -14.06 5.30 -6.57
C GLU A 119 -14.09 4.21 -5.50
N SER A 120 -14.21 4.62 -4.24
CA SER A 120 -14.27 3.70 -3.10
C SER A 120 -15.66 3.77 -2.48
N THR A 121 -16.33 2.63 -2.33
CA THR A 121 -17.64 2.54 -1.67
C THR A 121 -17.54 1.66 -0.43
N LEU A 122 -17.88 2.21 0.72
CA LEU A 122 -17.93 1.53 2.01
C LEU A 122 -19.34 0.97 2.24
N SER A 123 -19.43 -0.28 2.72
CA SER A 123 -20.67 -0.86 3.25
C SER A 123 -20.40 -1.50 4.60
N MET A 124 -21.13 -1.08 5.65
CA MET A 124 -20.89 -1.57 7.02
C MET A 124 -21.34 -3.02 7.20
N LEU A 125 -22.26 -3.49 6.37
CA LEU A 125 -22.73 -4.88 6.37
C LEU A 125 -21.92 -5.80 5.45
N GLY A 126 -21.02 -5.24 4.63
CA GLY A 126 -20.27 -5.94 3.58
C GLY A 126 -18.81 -6.23 3.88
N ARG A 127 -18.40 -6.31 5.15
CA ARG A 127 -16.98 -6.49 5.52
C ARG A 127 -16.38 -7.72 4.83
N TYR A 128 -15.30 -7.52 4.09
CA TYR A 128 -14.44 -8.58 3.62
C TYR A 128 -13.29 -8.81 4.59
N SER A 129 -12.97 -10.07 4.88
CA SER A 129 -11.78 -10.44 5.63
C SER A 129 -11.21 -11.76 5.12
N GLY A 130 -10.03 -11.72 4.51
CA GLY A 130 -9.46 -12.87 3.83
C GLY A 130 -7.98 -12.70 3.48
N LYS A 131 -7.34 -13.83 3.18
CA LYS A 131 -5.96 -13.89 2.69
C LYS A 131 -5.91 -13.46 1.23
N VAL A 132 -4.81 -12.81 0.87
CA VAL A 132 -4.48 -12.47 -0.51
C VAL A 132 -3.07 -12.94 -0.83
N MET A 133 -2.92 -13.61 -1.96
CA MET A 133 -1.63 -14.02 -2.51
C MET A 133 -1.59 -13.72 -4.00
N GLY A 134 -0.49 -13.19 -4.49
CA GLY A 134 -0.27 -13.03 -5.92
C GLY A 134 1.12 -12.52 -6.24
N VAL A 135 1.55 -12.72 -7.49
CA VAL A 135 2.88 -12.33 -7.94
C VAL A 135 2.95 -10.82 -8.19
N VAL A 136 4.09 -10.23 -7.77
CA VAL A 136 4.50 -8.87 -8.14
C VAL A 136 5.80 -8.94 -8.96
N PRO A 137 5.95 -8.14 -10.03
CA PRO A 137 7.16 -8.17 -10.86
C PRO A 137 8.46 -7.94 -10.08
N GLU A 138 8.41 -7.11 -9.03
CA GLU A 138 9.56 -6.76 -8.21
C GLU A 138 10.16 -7.96 -7.45
N ALA A 139 9.33 -8.92 -7.03
CA ALA A 139 9.78 -10.08 -6.24
C ALA A 139 10.00 -11.35 -7.08
N GLY A 140 9.54 -11.36 -8.33
CA GLY A 140 9.54 -12.52 -9.21
C GLY A 140 8.43 -13.54 -8.91
N SER A 141 8.23 -14.49 -9.82
CA SER A 141 7.14 -15.49 -9.74
C SER A 141 7.30 -16.49 -8.60
N GLU A 142 8.54 -16.78 -8.19
CA GLU A 142 8.82 -17.74 -7.12
C GLU A 142 8.42 -17.23 -5.72
N HIS A 143 8.35 -15.90 -5.56
CA HIS A 143 8.11 -15.24 -4.28
C HIS A 143 6.85 -14.36 -4.35
N PRO A 144 5.66 -14.95 -4.45
CA PRO A 144 4.42 -14.17 -4.47
C PRO A 144 4.28 -13.36 -3.18
N LEU A 145 3.68 -12.18 -3.32
CA LEU A 145 3.34 -11.35 -2.19
C LEU A 145 2.19 -12.01 -1.44
N VAL A 146 2.32 -12.10 -0.11
CA VAL A 146 1.30 -12.63 0.80
C VAL A 146 0.83 -11.53 1.74
N GLY A 147 -0.48 -11.47 1.97
CA GLY A 147 -1.08 -10.47 2.82
C GLY A 147 -2.50 -10.81 3.22
N TYR A 148 -3.12 -9.88 3.93
CA TYR A 148 -4.51 -10.01 4.35
C TYR A 148 -5.25 -8.75 3.94
N LYS A 149 -6.56 -8.90 3.72
CA LYS A 149 -7.50 -7.79 3.65
C LYS A 149 -8.46 -7.90 4.81
N SER A 150 -8.78 -6.77 5.38
CA SER A 150 -9.88 -6.58 6.30
C SER A 150 -10.44 -5.19 6.02
N GLN A 151 -11.51 -5.11 5.25
CA GLN A 151 -12.00 -3.84 4.70
C GLN A 151 -13.52 -3.83 4.58
N PHE A 152 -14.10 -2.63 4.75
CA PHE A 152 -15.50 -2.34 4.41
C PHE A 152 -15.62 -1.68 3.04
N SER A 153 -14.55 -1.04 2.57
CA SER A 153 -14.48 -0.41 1.26
C SER A 153 -14.25 -1.45 0.16
N MET A 154 -14.91 -1.23 -0.96
CA MET A 154 -14.62 -1.86 -2.24
C MET A 154 -14.27 -0.77 -3.24
N VAL A 155 -13.25 -1.03 -4.06
CA VAL A 155 -12.77 -0.07 -5.05
C VAL A 155 -13.27 -0.47 -6.43
N THR A 156 -13.83 0.50 -7.15
CA THR A 156 -14.11 0.40 -8.59
C THR A 156 -13.13 1.31 -9.31
N ALA A 157 -12.53 0.83 -10.39
CA ALA A 157 -11.57 1.58 -11.19
C ALA A 157 -11.74 1.21 -12.66
N ALA A 158 -11.23 2.05 -13.55
CA ALA A 158 -11.18 1.72 -14.98
C ALA A 158 -10.39 0.42 -15.23
N ASP A 159 -10.84 -0.38 -16.21
CA ASP A 159 -10.17 -1.64 -16.58
C ASP A 159 -8.72 -1.42 -17.05
N SER A 160 -8.42 -0.23 -17.57
CA SER A 160 -7.09 0.17 -18.01
C SER A 160 -6.13 0.50 -16.87
N LEU A 161 -6.62 0.71 -15.64
CA LEU A 161 -5.77 1.06 -14.49
C LEU A 161 -5.02 -0.20 -14.01
N PRO A 162 -3.68 -0.28 -14.14
CA PRO A 162 -2.93 -1.47 -13.75
C PRO A 162 -3.03 -1.76 -12.26
N GLY A 163 -3.14 -3.04 -11.91
CA GLY A 163 -3.07 -3.49 -10.52
C GLY A 163 -1.66 -3.46 -9.96
N PHE A 164 -1.56 -3.47 -8.63
CA PHE A 164 -0.33 -3.79 -7.93
C PHE A 164 0.05 -5.26 -8.14
N LEU A 165 -0.94 -6.17 -7.99
CA LEU A 165 -0.83 -7.59 -8.28
C LEU A 165 -2.16 -8.14 -8.82
N THR A 166 -2.11 -9.36 -9.35
CA THR A 166 -3.32 -10.17 -9.61
C THR A 166 -3.40 -11.28 -8.57
N ALA A 167 -4.51 -11.35 -7.84
CA ALA A 167 -4.72 -12.31 -6.77
C ALA A 167 -4.92 -13.73 -7.34
N GLU A 168 -4.01 -14.63 -6.98
CA GLU A 168 -4.14 -16.08 -7.17
C GLU A 168 -4.99 -16.70 -6.06
N ARG A 169 -4.92 -16.10 -4.86
CA ARG A 169 -5.81 -16.34 -3.73
C ARG A 169 -6.35 -15.01 -3.24
N GLY A 170 -7.61 -14.96 -2.86
CA GLY A 170 -8.29 -13.76 -2.36
C GLY A 170 -9.03 -12.99 -3.44
N ILE A 171 -9.40 -11.75 -3.11
CA ILE A 171 -10.02 -10.81 -4.04
C ILE A 171 -9.10 -9.61 -4.31
N GLY A 172 -9.31 -8.96 -5.45
CA GLY A 172 -8.65 -7.73 -5.85
C GLY A 172 -9.30 -6.49 -5.23
N ARG A 173 -9.45 -5.43 -6.03
CA ARG A 173 -10.09 -4.16 -5.64
C ARG A 173 -11.50 -4.33 -5.07
N ASN A 174 -12.22 -5.33 -5.56
CA ASN A 174 -13.56 -5.71 -5.11
C ASN A 174 -13.79 -7.22 -5.34
N THR A 175 -14.97 -7.72 -4.99
CA THR A 175 -15.34 -9.14 -5.08
C THR A 175 -15.48 -9.68 -6.51
N HIS A 176 -15.44 -8.82 -7.53
CA HIS A 176 -15.64 -9.17 -8.94
C HIS A 176 -14.35 -9.15 -9.77
N THR A 177 -13.22 -8.77 -9.19
CA THR A 177 -11.93 -8.73 -9.89
C THR A 177 -10.81 -9.27 -9.03
N ALA A 178 -9.88 -10.02 -9.64
CA ALA A 178 -8.65 -10.47 -8.99
C ALA A 178 -7.57 -9.39 -9.01
N VAL A 179 -7.75 -8.31 -9.79
CA VAL A 179 -6.78 -7.20 -9.88
C VAL A 179 -6.80 -6.43 -8.56
N GLU A 180 -5.70 -6.48 -7.83
CA GLU A 180 -5.50 -5.93 -6.50
C GLU A 180 -4.74 -4.62 -6.59
N GLY A 181 -5.12 -3.62 -5.78
CA GLY A 181 -4.38 -2.38 -5.67
C GLY A 181 -4.28 -1.59 -6.99
N VAL A 182 -3.29 -0.72 -7.08
CA VAL A 182 -3.05 0.17 -8.23
C VAL A 182 -1.56 0.34 -8.47
N ARG A 183 -1.20 0.58 -9.74
CA ARG A 183 0.15 0.95 -10.16
C ARG A 183 0.09 2.09 -11.16
N ARG A 184 0.91 3.13 -10.96
CA ARG A 184 1.13 4.24 -11.91
C ARG A 184 2.52 4.84 -11.67
N GLY A 185 3.37 4.92 -12.69
CA GLY A 185 4.72 5.47 -12.52
C GLY A 185 5.47 4.80 -11.36
N GLY A 186 5.85 5.58 -10.34
CA GLY A 186 6.46 5.11 -9.11
C GLY A 186 5.49 4.68 -7.99
N LEU A 187 4.18 4.90 -8.16
CA LEU A 187 3.14 4.53 -7.20
C LEU A 187 2.84 3.03 -7.22
N LEU A 188 2.85 2.45 -6.02
CA LEU A 188 2.26 1.18 -5.64
C LEU A 188 1.22 1.45 -4.55
N GLY A 189 -0.05 1.24 -4.87
CA GLY A 189 -1.15 1.27 -3.91
C GLY A 189 -1.70 -0.13 -3.70
N THR A 190 -1.95 -0.54 -2.46
CA THR A 190 -2.48 -1.89 -2.17
C THR A 190 -3.53 -1.83 -1.08
N SER A 191 -4.62 -2.60 -1.17
CA SER A 191 -5.63 -2.68 -0.10
C SER A 191 -5.23 -3.68 1.00
N LEU A 192 -4.02 -4.23 0.95
CA LEU A 192 -3.51 -5.13 1.99
C LEU A 192 -3.26 -4.37 3.29
N ILE A 193 -3.67 -4.97 4.41
CA ILE A 193 -3.21 -4.52 5.73
C ILE A 193 -1.75 -4.91 5.92
N GLY A 194 -1.02 -4.07 6.62
CA GLY A 194 0.39 -4.26 6.87
C GLY A 194 0.71 -5.03 8.14
N PRO A 195 2.01 -5.04 8.50
CA PRO A 195 3.11 -4.47 7.70
C PRO A 195 3.43 -5.34 6.47
N VAL A 196 3.18 -4.81 5.28
CA VAL A 196 3.40 -5.51 4.00
C VAL A 196 4.89 -5.79 3.79
N LEU A 197 5.76 -4.84 4.13
CA LEU A 197 7.20 -4.96 3.92
C LEU A 197 7.84 -5.99 4.86
N VAL A 198 7.43 -6.01 6.13
CA VAL A 198 7.93 -7.00 7.10
C VAL A 198 7.51 -8.41 6.70
N ASN A 199 6.27 -8.57 6.23
CA ASN A 199 5.72 -9.88 5.87
C ASN A 199 6.25 -10.42 4.55
N ASN A 200 6.85 -9.58 3.69
CA ASN A 200 7.27 -9.92 2.33
C ASN A 200 8.73 -9.51 2.08
N PRO A 201 9.72 -10.22 2.65
CA PRO A 201 11.14 -9.86 2.58
C PRO A 201 11.69 -9.77 1.15
N HIS A 202 11.23 -10.63 0.24
CA HIS A 202 11.65 -10.58 -1.17
C HIS A 202 11.20 -9.28 -1.86
N PHE A 203 9.95 -8.86 -1.62
CA PHE A 203 9.45 -7.58 -2.11
C PHE A 203 10.18 -6.40 -1.47
N THR A 204 10.43 -6.46 -0.16
CA THR A 204 11.19 -5.40 0.54
C THR A 204 12.62 -5.28 0.05
N ARG A 205 13.29 -6.40 -0.25
CA ARG A 205 14.62 -6.38 -0.85
C ARG A 205 14.61 -5.70 -2.21
N ALA A 206 13.63 -6.01 -3.05
CA ALA A 206 13.48 -5.39 -4.36
C ALA A 206 13.20 -3.88 -4.25
N LEU A 207 12.35 -3.46 -3.29
CA LEU A 207 12.12 -2.05 -3.00
C LEU A 207 13.41 -1.35 -2.56
N LEU A 208 14.17 -1.95 -1.64
CA LEU A 208 15.47 -1.40 -1.20
C LEU A 208 16.46 -1.25 -2.35
N GLY A 209 16.54 -2.22 -3.26
CA GLY A 209 17.37 -2.13 -4.47
C GLY A 209 16.91 -1.04 -5.44
N LYS A 210 15.60 -0.74 -5.49
CA LYS A 210 15.08 0.40 -6.24
C LYS A 210 15.43 1.73 -5.58
N LEU A 211 15.39 1.80 -4.24
CA LEU A 211 15.67 3.01 -3.47
C LEU A 211 17.15 3.36 -3.46
N ASP A 212 18.04 2.36 -3.49
CA ASP A 212 19.48 2.56 -3.57
C ASP A 212 20.11 1.54 -4.53
N PRO A 213 20.11 1.82 -5.85
CA PRO A 213 20.59 0.88 -6.87
C PRO A 213 22.11 0.68 -6.86
N HIS A 214 22.85 1.43 -6.02
CA HIS A 214 24.30 1.35 -5.93
C HIS A 214 24.80 0.56 -4.72
N THR A 215 23.88 0.09 -3.87
CA THR A 215 24.19 -0.66 -2.66
C THR A 215 23.45 -1.99 -2.66
N GLU A 216 24.12 -3.07 -2.24
CA GLU A 216 23.47 -4.37 -2.11
C GLU A 216 22.35 -4.31 -1.05
N PRO A 217 21.09 -4.64 -1.41
CA PRO A 217 19.97 -4.56 -0.48
C PRO A 217 20.12 -5.53 0.69
N THR A 218 20.23 -4.99 1.91
CA THR A 218 20.35 -5.76 3.15
C THR A 218 19.04 -5.71 3.94
N LEU A 219 18.54 -6.87 4.36
CA LEU A 219 17.35 -6.97 5.21
C LEU A 219 17.74 -7.03 6.69
N ALA A 220 17.03 -6.31 7.54
CA ALA A 220 17.14 -6.48 8.98
C ALA A 220 16.64 -7.87 9.38
N HIS A 221 17.41 -8.59 10.20
CA HIS A 221 17.05 -9.95 10.66
C HIS A 221 16.75 -10.94 9.52
N GLU A 222 17.50 -10.85 8.41
CA GLU A 222 17.22 -11.52 7.14
C GLU A 222 16.83 -13.02 7.26
N SER A 223 17.61 -13.82 8.00
CA SER A 223 17.35 -15.25 8.15
C SER A 223 15.99 -15.53 8.81
N LEU A 224 15.60 -14.72 9.79
CA LEU A 224 14.29 -14.83 10.46
C LEU A 224 13.17 -14.34 9.55
N ALA A 225 13.39 -13.24 8.83
CA ALA A 225 12.40 -12.69 7.92
C ALA A 225 12.06 -13.69 6.80
N LEU A 226 13.09 -14.31 6.20
CA LEU A 226 12.92 -15.35 5.17
C LEU A 226 12.24 -16.60 5.72
N ALA A 227 12.70 -17.14 6.87
CA ALA A 227 12.07 -18.32 7.47
C ALA A 227 10.59 -18.08 7.83
N ALA A 228 10.25 -16.89 8.34
CA ALA A 228 8.86 -16.52 8.63
C ALA A 228 8.02 -16.36 7.35
N TYR A 229 8.60 -15.83 6.28
CA TYR A 229 7.95 -15.75 4.98
C TYR A 229 7.67 -17.14 4.41
N ASP A 230 8.64 -18.05 4.42
CA ASP A 230 8.49 -19.41 3.87
C ASP A 230 7.39 -20.18 4.61
N GLN A 231 7.35 -20.09 5.94
CA GLN A 231 6.29 -20.70 6.74
C GLN A 231 4.92 -20.09 6.40
N ARG A 232 4.85 -18.76 6.24
CA ARG A 232 3.61 -18.08 5.86
C ARG A 232 3.17 -18.49 4.45
N LEU A 233 4.08 -18.57 3.50
CA LEU A 233 3.80 -18.95 2.12
C LEU A 233 3.27 -20.40 2.04
N ALA A 234 3.85 -21.33 2.80
CA ALA A 234 3.33 -22.69 2.92
C ALA A 234 1.87 -22.70 3.41
N ASP A 235 1.56 -21.89 4.43
CA ASP A 235 0.19 -21.72 4.96
C ASP A 235 -0.78 -21.03 3.98
N PHE A 236 -0.28 -20.22 3.06
CA PHE A 236 -1.07 -19.59 2.00
C PHE A 236 -1.33 -20.54 0.83
N ARG A 237 -0.38 -21.42 0.51
CA ARG A 237 -0.49 -22.44 -0.54
C ARG A 237 -1.29 -23.68 -0.13
N ASP A 238 -1.52 -23.91 1.17
CA ASP A 238 -2.36 -25.02 1.63
C ASP A 238 -3.84 -24.79 1.25
N GLU A 239 -4.27 -25.38 0.13
CA GLU A 239 -5.64 -25.28 -0.41
C GLU A 239 -6.72 -25.74 0.58
N ARG A 240 -6.39 -26.62 1.53
CA ARG A 240 -7.34 -27.05 2.59
C ARG A 240 -7.73 -25.90 3.52
N ARG A 241 -6.94 -24.83 3.54
CA ARG A 241 -7.17 -23.61 4.32
C ARG A 241 -7.81 -22.49 3.50
N TRP A 242 -8.21 -22.74 2.25
CA TRP A 242 -8.85 -21.72 1.42
C TRP A 242 -10.33 -21.65 1.74
N HIS A 243 -10.85 -20.43 1.83
CA HIS A 243 -12.27 -20.22 2.00
C HIS A 243 -12.95 -19.91 0.65
N PRO A 244 -14.21 -20.33 0.43
CA PRO A 244 -14.89 -20.10 -0.85
C PRO A 244 -15.09 -18.64 -1.26
N PHE A 245 -14.89 -17.68 -0.34
CA PHE A 245 -14.94 -16.24 -0.60
C PHE A 245 -13.55 -15.64 -0.91
N GLU A 246 -12.46 -16.42 -0.80
CA GLU A 246 -11.10 -16.04 -1.18
C GLU A 246 -10.80 -16.39 -2.64
N THR A 247 -11.82 -16.29 -3.50
CA THR A 247 -11.69 -16.54 -4.92
C THR A 247 -12.73 -15.70 -5.63
N VAL A 248 -12.31 -14.99 -6.67
CA VAL A 248 -13.22 -14.28 -7.56
C VAL A 248 -13.89 -15.33 -8.43
N ARG A 249 -15.20 -15.49 -8.28
CA ARG A 249 -15.95 -16.44 -9.11
C ARG A 249 -16.19 -15.79 -10.49
N PRO A 250 -15.99 -16.53 -11.59
CA PRO A 250 -16.35 -16.09 -12.93
C PRO A 250 -17.86 -15.86 -13.07
#